data_AF-A0A6N2KQA6-F1
#
_entry.id   AF-A0A6N2KQA6-F1
#
_cell.length_a   1.000
_cell.length_b   1.000
_cell.length_c   1.000
_cell.angle_alpha   90.00
_cell.angle_beta   90.00
_cell.angle_gamma   90.00
#
_symmetry.space_group_name_H-M   'P 1'
#
loop_
_entity.id
_entity.type
_entity.pdbx_description
1 polymer ?
#
loop_
_entity_poly.entity_id
_entity_poly.type
_entity_poly.pdbx_seq_one_letter_code
_entity_poly.pdbx_strand_id
1 'polypeptide(L)' 'MDPEMKRELIEDLDRFVEKREFYRRVGKAWKRGYLFCGPPGTGKSSLATAMANYLKFEVYDLDLKEVQI' A
#
# COMPACT_ATOMS: atom_id res chain seq x y z
N MET A 1 -1.89 10.82 -12.49
CA MET A 1 -2.30 10.90 -11.08
C MET A 1 -2.25 12.35 -10.67
N ASP A 2 -3.28 12.84 -10.01
CA ASP A 2 -3.28 14.20 -9.50
C ASP A 2 -2.06 14.43 -8.57
N PRO A 3 -1.31 15.55 -8.72
CA PRO A 3 -0.11 15.79 -7.92
C PRO A 3 -0.36 15.83 -6.40
N GLU A 4 -1.54 16.29 -5.98
CA GLU A 4 -1.91 16.34 -4.57
C GLU A 4 -2.18 14.93 -4.03
N MET A 5 -2.93 14.11 -4.77
CA MET A 5 -3.12 12.69 -4.42
C MET A 5 -1.79 11.94 -4.30
N LYS A 6 -0.81 12.25 -5.17
CA LYS A 6 0.53 11.66 -5.06
C LYS A 6 1.22 12.02 -3.75
N ARG A 7 1.16 13.30 -3.37
CA ARG A 7 1.77 13.80 -2.15
C ARG A 7 1.14 13.15 -0.93
N GLU A 8 -0.19 13.14 -0.86
CA GLU A 8 -0.93 12.51 0.25
C GLU A 8 -0.60 11.02 0.41
N LEU A 9 -0.47 10.29 -0.71
CA LEU A 9 -0.07 8.89 -0.68
C LEU A 9 1.33 8.71 -0.08
N ILE A 10 2.31 9.49 -0.53
CA ILE A 10 3.69 9.39 -0.03
C ILE A 10 3.76 9.74 1.46
N GLU A 11 3.12 10.84 1.87
CA GLU A 11 3.07 11.25 3.28
C GLU A 11 2.44 10.17 4.18
N ASP A 12 1.42 9.47 3.69
CA ASP A 12 0.80 8.37 4.41
C ASP A 12 1.71 7.14 4.53
N LEU A 13 2.47 6.81 3.47
CA LEU A 13 3.45 5.73 3.48
C LEU A 13 4.56 5.99 4.51
N ASP A 14 5.14 7.19 4.50
CA ASP A 14 6.17 7.59 5.47
C ASP A 14 5.63 7.48 6.90
N ARG A 15 4.43 8.03 7.13
CA ARG A 15 3.75 7.97 8.43
C ARG A 15 3.48 6.53 8.88
N PHE A 16 3.14 5.62 7.97
CA PHE A 16 2.90 4.22 8.31
C PHE A 16 4.18 3.54 8.83
N VAL A 17 5.32 3.80 8.19
CA VAL A 17 6.62 3.25 8.59
C VAL A 17 7.05 3.77 9.95
N GLU A 18 6.97 5.09 10.16
CA GLU A 18 7.40 5.73 11.41
C GLU A 18 6.58 5.30 12.63
N LYS A 19 5.30 4.96 12.44
CA LYS A 19 4.38 4.64 13.54
C LYS A 19 4.51 3.21 14.08
N ARG A 20 5.44 2.38 13.61
CA ARG A 20 5.60 0.99 14.07
C ARG A 20 5.65 0.86 15.61
N GLU A 21 6.42 1.73 16.27
CA GLU A 21 6.52 1.79 17.74
C GLU A 21 5.19 2.16 18.40
N PHE A 22 4.47 3.12 17.82
CA PHE A 22 3.16 3.52 18.30
C PHE A 22 2.16 2.36 18.26
N TYR A 23 2.08 1.63 17.14
CA TYR A 23 1.21 0.45 17.01
C TYR A 23 1.51 -0.61 18.08
N ARG A 24 2.81 -0.85 18.36
CA ARG A 24 3.22 -1.78 19.42
C ARG A 24 2.77 -1.32 20.80
N ARG A 25 2.97 -0.03 21.14
CA ARG A 25 2.58 0.53 22.44
C ARG A 25 1.08 0.43 22.71
N VAL A 26 0.25 0.62 21.68
CA VAL A 26 -1.21 0.55 21.82
C VAL A 26 -1.77 -0.87 21.63
N GLY A 27 -0.91 -1.88 21.44
CA GLY A 27 -1.32 -3.28 21.25
C GLY A 27 -2.11 -3.53 19.97
N LYS A 28 -1.89 -2.75 18.90
CA LYS A 28 -2.58 -2.91 17.60
C LYS A 28 -1.65 -3.53 16.57
N ALA A 29 -2.21 -4.37 15.70
CA ALA A 29 -1.47 -4.92 14.56
C ALA A 29 -0.98 -3.80 13.63
N TRP A 30 0.32 -3.79 13.33
CA TRP A 30 0.93 -2.84 12.39
C TRP A 30 0.58 -3.22 10.95
N LYS A 31 -0.55 -2.70 10.47
CA LYS A 31 -1.11 -2.99 9.14
C LYS A 31 -1.70 -1.74 8.50
N ARG A 32 -1.62 -1.67 7.17
CA ARG A 32 -2.18 -0.61 6.33
C ARG A 32 -2.76 -1.23 5.06
N GLY A 33 -3.94 -0.77 4.65
CA GLY A 33 -4.62 -1.23 3.43
C GLY A 33 -4.93 -0.04 2.52
N TYR A 34 -4.77 -0.25 1.23
CA TYR A 34 -5.09 0.71 0.18
C TYR A 34 -6.04 0.05 -0.83
N LEU A 35 -7.02 0.80 -1.33
CA LEU A 35 -7.95 0.35 -2.36
C LEU A 35 -7.78 1.23 -3.59
N PHE A 36 -7.30 0.64 -4.69
CA PHE A 36 -7.21 1.32 -5.98
C PHE A 36 -8.39 0.94 -6.86
N CYS A 37 -9.20 1.93 -7.24
CA CYS A 37 -10.34 1.75 -8.13
C CYS A 37 -10.17 2.58 -9.40
N GLY A 38 -10.57 2.03 -10.54
CA GLY A 38 -10.55 2.73 -11.82
C GLY A 38 -10.53 1.78 -13.01
N PRO A 39 -10.72 2.29 -14.24
CA PRO A 39 -10.75 1.49 -15.47
C PRO A 39 -9.52 0.58 -15.64
N PRO A 40 -9.63 -0.56 -16.34
CA PRO A 40 -8.46 -1.39 -16.65
C PRO A 40 -7.39 -0.58 -17.38
N GLY A 41 -6.11 -0.89 -17.14
CA GLY A 41 -4.98 -0.19 -17.78
C GLY A 41 -4.58 1.16 -17.16
N THR A 42 -5.22 1.63 -16.09
CA THR A 42 -4.85 2.92 -15.43
C THR A 42 -3.64 2.86 -14.49
N GLY A 43 -2.86 1.78 -14.53
CA GLY A 43 -1.62 1.66 -13.75
C GLY A 43 -1.78 1.34 -12.26
N LYS A 44 -2.93 0.79 -11.83
CA LYS A 44 -3.18 0.41 -10.43
C LYS A 44 -2.12 -0.57 -9.86
N SER A 45 -1.85 -1.66 -10.59
CA SER A 45 -0.83 -2.65 -10.18
C SER A 45 0.59 -2.06 -10.22
N SER A 46 0.86 -1.21 -11.20
CA SER A 46 2.13 -0.48 -11.30
C SER A 46 2.32 0.47 -10.11
N LEU A 47 1.26 1.13 -9.64
CA LEU A 47 1.30 1.98 -8.45
C LEU A 47 1.57 1.17 -7.19
N ALA A 48 0.89 0.02 -7.00
CA ALA A 48 1.17 -0.88 -5.88
C ALA A 48 2.64 -1.34 -5.85
N THR A 49 3.18 -1.69 -7.02
CA THR A 49 4.60 -2.07 -7.18
C THR A 49 5.53 -0.88 -6.86
N ALA A 50 5.20 0.33 -7.30
CA ALA A 50 5.98 1.52 -7.01
C ALA A 50 5.99 1.87 -5.51
N MET A 51 4.87 1.68 -4.81
CA MET A 51 4.78 1.86 -3.36
C MET A 51 5.65 0.84 -2.61
N ALA A 52 5.62 -0.43 -3.01
CA ALA A 52 6.46 -1.46 -2.41
C ALA A 52 7.95 -1.14 -2.61
N ASN A 53 8.34 -0.73 -3.83
CA ASN A 53 9.71 -0.29 -4.11
C ASN A 53 10.12 0.92 -3.27
N TYR A 54 9.24 1.91 -3.11
CA TYR A 54 9.49 3.08 -2.26
C TYR A 54 9.74 2.68 -0.80
N LEU A 55 8.93 1.76 -0.27
CA LEU A 55 9.07 1.22 1.09
C LEU A 55 10.19 0.17 1.25
N LYS A 56 10.81 -0.26 0.14
CA LYS A 56 11.75 -1.40 0.07
C LYS A 56 11.14 -2.70 0.58
N PHE A 57 9.88 -2.93 0.25
CA PHE A 57 9.14 -4.15 0.58
C PHE A 57 9.09 -5.09 -0.62
N GLU A 58 9.07 -6.40 -0.33
CA GLU A 58 8.80 -7.42 -1.34
C GLU A 58 7.31 -7.40 -1.73
N VAL A 59 7.03 -7.69 -3.01
CA VAL A 59 5.66 -7.75 -3.54
C VAL A 59 5.25 -9.21 -3.63
N TYR A 60 4.10 -9.52 -3.04
CA TYR A 60 3.44 -10.81 -3.14
C TYR A 60 2.08 -10.59 -3.81
N ASP A 61 1.88 -11.21 -4.98
CA ASP A 61 0.61 -11.13 -5.70
C ASP A 61 -0.26 -12.34 -5.34
N LEU A 62 -1.57 -12.10 -5.21
CA LEU A 62 -2.56 -13.12 -4.88
C LEU A 62 -3.84 -12.82 -5.65
N ASP A 63 -4.11 -13.60 -6.70
CA ASP A 63 -5.41 -13.59 -7.35
C ASP A 63 -6.36 -14.54 -6.62
N LEU A 64 -7.41 -13.99 -6.04
CA LEU A 64 -8.44 -14.77 -5.33
C LEU A 64 -9.17 -15.76 -6.24
N LYS A 65 -9.10 -15.60 -7.57
CA LYS A 65 -9.64 -16.59 -8.52
C LYS A 65 -8.78 -17.85 -8.62
N GLU A 66 -7.48 -17.73 -8.35
CA GLU A 66 -6.54 -18.85 -8.38
C GLU A 66 -6.51 -19.61 -7.06
N VAL A 67 -7.09 -19.04 -6.00
CA VAL A 67 -7.26 -19.70 -4.71
C VAL A 67 -8.41 -20.69 -4.80
N GLN A 68 -8.08 -21.96 -5.01
CA GLN A 68 -9.03 -23.07 -4.83
C GLN A 68 -9.22 -23.31 -3.33
N ILE A 69 -10.46 -23.11 -2.86
CA ILE A 69 -10.92 -23.45 -1.51
C ILE A 69 -11.33 -24.93 -1.47
#